data_AF-A0A538IZK2-F1
#
_entry.id   AF-A0A538IZK2-F1
#
_cell.length_a   1.000
_cell.length_b   1.000
_cell.length_c   1.000
_cell.angle_alpha   90.00
_cell.angle_beta   90.00
_cell.angle_gamma   90.00
#
_symmetry.space_group_name_H-M   'P 1'
#
loop_
_entity.id
_entity.type
_entity.pdbx_description
1 polymer ?
#
loop_
_entity_poly.entity_id
_entity_poly.type
_entity_poly.pdbx_seq_one_letter_code
_entity_poly.pdbx_strand_id
1 'polypeptide(L)'
;MSPDLIVVAGFDGYFKRVNPAFVARLGYTEQEALTRPYLELVHPDDRERTKRFSNEIAEAETTVSFENRYVCKDGSYRWIEWTAAPLSRNG
;
A
#
# COMPACT_ATOMS: atom_id res chain seq x y z
N MET A 1 -9.61 0.61 19.06
CA MET A 1 -9.61 0.26 17.62
C MET A 1 -8.35 0.86 17.01
N SER A 2 -7.53 0.05 16.32
CA SER A 2 -6.48 0.60 15.47
C SER A 2 -7.15 1.28 14.27
N PRO A 3 -6.80 2.51 13.91
CA PRO A 3 -7.40 3.18 12.76
C PRO A 3 -7.05 2.45 11.46
N ASP A 4 -8.02 2.34 10.56
CA ASP A 4 -7.82 1.71 9.26
C ASP A 4 -6.85 2.52 8.40
N LEU A 5 -5.92 1.83 7.74
CA LEU A 5 -4.99 2.44 6.81
C LEU A 5 -5.70 2.59 5.47
N ILE A 6 -5.79 3.83 4.99
CA ILE A 6 -6.44 4.13 3.71
C ILE A 6 -5.39 4.72 2.78
N VAL A 7 -5.23 4.09 1.62
CA VAL A 7 -4.31 4.53 0.57
C VAL A 7 -4.99 4.50 -0.79
N VAL A 8 -4.52 5.34 -1.71
CA VAL A 8 -4.76 5.20 -3.15
C VAL A 8 -3.40 4.93 -3.78
N ALA A 9 -3.24 3.79 -4.44
CA ALA A 9 -2.02 3.45 -5.16
C ALA A 9 -2.24 3.65 -6.66
N GLY A 10 -1.25 4.21 -7.35
CA GLY A 10 -1.22 4.25 -8.80
C GLY A 10 -0.57 2.99 -9.38
N PHE A 11 -0.94 2.66 -10.62
CA PHE A 11 -0.32 1.58 -11.38
C PHE A 11 1.14 1.87 -11.78
N ASP A 12 1.61 3.10 -11.56
CA ASP A 12 3.01 3.49 -11.71
C ASP A 12 3.89 3.09 -10.52
N GLY A 13 3.32 2.42 -9.50
CA GLY A 13 4.08 1.93 -8.35
C GLY A 13 4.20 2.93 -7.19
N TYR A 14 3.48 4.06 -7.24
CA TYR A 14 3.53 5.11 -6.22
C TYR A 14 2.19 5.28 -5.52
N PHE A 15 2.21 5.60 -4.23
CA PHE A 15 1.01 6.09 -3.57
C PHE A 15 0.62 7.46 -4.12
N LYS A 16 -0.67 7.66 -4.33
CA LYS A 16 -1.30 8.92 -4.71
C LYS A 16 -1.90 9.65 -3.52
N ARG A 17 -2.36 8.88 -2.52
CA ARG A 17 -2.90 9.38 -1.26
C ARG A 17 -2.61 8.37 -0.16
N VAL A 18 -2.34 8.86 1.04
CA VAL A 18 -2.29 8.08 2.29
C VAL A 18 -3.03 8.86 3.37
N ASN A 19 -3.63 8.19 4.35
CA ASN A 19 -4.29 8.86 5.47
C ASN A 19 -3.33 9.08 6.66
N PRO A 20 -3.68 9.92 7.65
CA PRO A 20 -2.85 10.12 8.84
C PRO A 20 -2.57 8.85 9.65
N ALA A 21 -3.47 7.85 9.58
CA ALA A 21 -3.27 6.56 10.24
C ALA A 21 -2.06 5.81 9.65
N PHE A 22 -1.89 5.84 8.32
CA PHE A 22 -0.71 5.28 7.66
C PHE A 22 0.58 5.93 8.15
N VAL A 23 0.62 7.27 8.18
CA VAL A 23 1.75 8.07 8.67
C VAL A 23 2.08 7.73 10.12
N ALA A 24 1.08 7.74 11.00
CA ALA A 24 1.26 7.42 12.41
C ALA A 24 1.70 5.97 12.64
N ARG A 25 1.25 5.03 11.80
CA ARG A 25 1.54 3.61 11.97
C ARG A 25 2.94 3.23 11.47
N LEU A 26 3.36 3.76 10.33
CA LEU A 26 4.64 3.39 9.69
C LEU A 26 5.77 4.39 9.94
N GLY A 27 5.45 5.59 10.43
CA GLY A 27 6.42 6.62 10.82
C GLY A 27 6.98 7.44 9.65
N TYR A 28 6.54 7.20 8.42
CA TYR A 28 6.86 8.04 7.26
C TYR A 28 5.97 9.26 7.22
N THR A 29 6.51 10.40 6.77
CA THR A 29 5.67 11.54 6.42
C THR A 29 4.83 11.20 5.17
N GLU A 30 3.72 11.91 4.98
CA GLU A 30 2.92 11.79 3.75
C GLU A 30 3.79 12.02 2.51
N GLN A 31 4.62 13.06 2.51
CA GLN A 31 5.52 13.35 1.40
C GLN A 31 6.51 12.20 1.12
N GLU A 32 7.11 11.60 2.16
CA GLU A 32 8.00 10.44 2.00
C GLU A 32 7.26 9.24 1.38
N ALA A 33 6.02 9.00 1.80
CA ALA A 33 5.20 7.92 1.29
C ALA A 33 4.76 8.12 -0.17
N LEU A 34 4.48 9.37 -0.58
CA LEU A 34 4.02 9.69 -1.93
C LEU A 34 5.14 9.79 -2.97
N THR A 35 6.38 10.06 -2.54
CA THR A 35 7.51 10.31 -3.45
C THR A 35 8.41 9.10 -3.69
N ARG A 36 8.09 7.95 -3.07
CA ARG A 36 8.85 6.71 -3.20
C ARG A 36 7.96 5.59 -3.74
N PRO A 37 8.54 4.63 -4.49
CA PRO A 37 7.81 3.43 -4.87
C PRO A 37 7.31 2.70 -3.62
N TYR A 38 6.03 2.32 -3.56
CA TYR A 38 5.49 1.66 -2.36
C TYR A 38 6.17 0.32 -2.09
N LEU A 39 6.73 -0.34 -3.12
CA LEU A 39 7.50 -1.58 -2.96
C LEU A 39 8.78 -1.39 -2.12
N GLU A 40 9.33 -0.17 -2.03
CA GLU A 40 10.45 0.10 -1.13
C GLU A 40 10.04 0.04 0.34
N LEU A 41 8.76 0.35 0.63
CA LEU A 41 8.16 0.27 1.97
C LEU A 41 7.72 -1.15 2.32
N VAL A 42 7.76 -2.08 1.37
CA VAL A 42 7.40 -3.50 1.56
C VAL A 42 8.65 -4.30 1.90
N HIS A 43 8.50 -5.25 2.83
CA HIS A 43 9.56 -6.19 3.19
C HIS A 43 10.12 -6.88 1.93
N PRO A 44 11.45 -7.05 1.77
CA PRO A 44 12.06 -7.58 0.55
C PRO A 44 11.41 -8.88 0.03
N ASP A 45 11.20 -9.86 0.91
CA ASP A 45 10.56 -11.15 0.57
C ASP A 45 9.12 -11.02 0.07
N ASP A 46 8.45 -9.89 0.37
CA ASP A 46 7.05 -9.66 0.06
C ASP A 46 6.86 -8.81 -1.21
N ARG A 47 7.93 -8.28 -1.80
CA ARG A 47 7.83 -7.36 -2.95
C ARG A 47 7.26 -8.03 -4.18
N GLU A 48 7.72 -9.23 -4.51
CA GLU A 48 7.24 -9.96 -5.68
C GLU A 48 5.76 -10.32 -5.56
N ARG A 49 5.33 -10.82 -4.39
CA ARG A 49 3.90 -11.11 -4.14
C ARG A 49 3.05 -9.85 -4.15
N THR A 50 3.56 -8.74 -3.62
CA THR A 50 2.86 -7.44 -3.64
C THR A 50 2.70 -6.89 -5.06
N LYS A 51 3.73 -7.04 -5.90
CA LYS A 51 3.69 -6.63 -7.31
C LYS A 51 2.68 -7.45 -8.12
N ARG A 52 2.60 -8.76 -7.87
CA ARG A 52 1.57 -9.63 -8.47
C ARG A 52 0.17 -9.16 -8.07
N PHE A 53 -0.04 -8.96 -6.77
CA PHE A 53 -1.30 -8.44 -6.25
C PHE A 53 -1.70 -7.09 -6.87
N SER A 54 -0.76 -6.15 -7.04
CA SER A 54 -1.07 -4.87 -7.71
C SER A 54 -1.49 -5.04 -9.17
N ASN A 55 -0.92 -6.02 -9.88
CA ASN A 55 -1.32 -6.33 -11.25
C ASN A 55 -2.69 -7.01 -11.30
N GLU A 56 -2.96 -7.92 -10.35
CA GLU A 56 -4.27 -8.58 -10.23
C GLU A 56 -5.39 -7.55 -9.99
N ILE A 57 -5.18 -6.54 -9.14
CA ILE A 57 -6.17 -5.44 -8.94
C ILE A 57 -6.44 -4.68 -10.25
N ALA A 58 -5.43 -4.50 -11.10
CA ALA A 58 -5.57 -3.76 -12.35
C ALA A 58 -6.49 -4.47 -13.36
N GLU A 59 -6.52 -5.79 -13.30
CA GLU A 59 -7.32 -6.65 -14.18
C GLU A 59 -8.63 -7.12 -13.51
N ALA A 60 -8.73 -7.02 -12.19
CA ALA A 60 -9.89 -7.46 -11.44
C ALA A 60 -11.11 -6.54 -11.68
N GLU A 61 -12.30 -7.14 -11.76
CA GLU A 61 -13.57 -6.43 -11.71
C GLU A 61 -14.14 -6.37 -10.28
N THR A 62 -13.47 -7.01 -9.32
CA THR A 62 -13.93 -7.21 -7.95
C THR A 62 -12.87 -6.84 -6.93
N THR A 63 -13.31 -6.65 -5.68
CA THR A 63 -12.43 -6.47 -4.52
C THR A 63 -11.56 -7.71 -4.30
N VAL A 64 -10.27 -7.50 -4.03
CA VAL A 64 -9.30 -8.53 -3.66
C VAL A 64 -8.64 -8.19 -2.33
N SER A 65 -8.24 -9.22 -1.57
CA SER A 65 -7.55 -9.06 -0.29
C SER A 65 -6.20 -9.75 -0.27
N PHE A 66 -5.26 -9.20 0.49
CA PHE A 66 -3.88 -9.67 0.57
C PHE A 66 -3.19 -9.15 1.83
N GLU A 67 -2.24 -9.92 2.36
CA GLU A 67 -1.44 -9.51 3.52
C GLU A 67 0.05 -9.43 3.18
N ASN A 68 0.70 -8.35 3.61
CA ASN A 68 2.16 -8.22 3.54
C ASN A 68 2.75 -7.47 4.72
N ARG A 69 4.08 -7.57 4.84
CA ARG A 69 4.87 -6.83 5.81
C ARG A 69 5.35 -5.51 5.19
N TYR A 70 5.11 -4.42 5.91
CA TYR A 70 5.69 -3.11 5.63
C TYR A 70 6.85 -2.82 6.60
N VAL A 71 7.88 -2.18 6.06
CA VAL A 71 9.05 -1.68 6.79
C VAL A 71 8.73 -0.28 7.30
N CYS A 72 8.67 -0.12 8.61
CA CYS A 72 8.52 1.18 9.25
C CYS A 72 9.81 2.00 9.14
N LYS A 73 9.71 3.32 9.33
CA LYS A 73 10.86 4.22 9.27
C LYS A 73 11.96 3.91 10.30
N ASP A 74 11.58 3.29 11.42
CA ASP A 74 12.50 2.81 12.47
C ASP A 74 13.15 1.45 12.15
N GLY A 75 12.85 0.86 10.98
CA GLY A 75 13.33 -0.46 10.56
C GLY A 75 12.52 -1.64 11.09
N SER A 76 11.52 -1.42 11.94
CA SER A 76 10.61 -2.47 12.39
C SER A 76 9.65 -2.91 11.29
N TYR A 77 9.04 -4.08 11.45
CA TYR A 77 8.07 -4.62 10.49
C TYR A 77 6.66 -4.64 11.06
N ARG A 78 5.67 -4.37 10.20
CA ARG A 78 4.25 -4.50 10.53
C ARG A 78 3.53 -5.28 9.46
N TRP A 79 2.75 -6.27 9.88
CA TRP A 79 1.76 -6.92 9.02
C TRP A 79 0.60 -5.97 8.76
N ILE A 80 0.20 -5.89 7.50
CA ILE A 80 -0.97 -5.14 7.05
C ILE A 80 -1.79 -6.07 6.17
N GLU A 81 -3.08 -6.17 6.50
CA GLU A 81 -4.10 -6.74 5.64
C GLU A 81 -4.69 -5.64 4.75
N TRP A 82 -4.68 -5.87 3.45
CA TRP A 82 -5.23 -4.97 2.45
C TRP A 82 -6.52 -5.57 1.90
N THR A 83 -7.50 -4.70 1.71
CA THR A 83 -8.67 -4.95 0.86
C THR A 83 -8.66 -3.84 -0.19
N ALA A 84 -8.57 -4.20 -1.46
CA ALA A 84 -8.40 -3.27 -2.57
C ALA A 84 -9.41 -3.53 -3.67
N ALA A 85 -9.90 -2.46 -4.28
CA ALA A 85 -10.76 -2.50 -5.46
C ALA A 85 -10.19 -1.52 -6.51
N PRO A 86 -10.33 -1.81 -7.80
CA PRO A 86 -9.93 -0.89 -8.85
C PRO A 86 -10.75 0.40 -8.75
N LEU A 87 -10.06 1.55 -8.78
CA LEU A 87 -10.72 2.85 -8.90
C LEU A 87 -10.81 3.21 -10.38
N SER A 88 -11.89 2.78 -11.04
CA SER A 88 -12.22 3.27 -12.37
C SER A 88 -12.65 4.74 -12.26
N ARG A 89 -11.91 5.64 -12.89
CA ARG A 89 -12.37 7.02 -13.10
C ARG A 89 -13.50 6.92 -14.13
N ASN A 90 -14.74 6.80 -13.68
CA ASN A 90 -15.88 7.04 -14.57
C ASN A 90 -15.66 8.42 -15.21
N GLY A 91 -15.71 8.44 -16.54
CA GLY A 91 -15.40 9.60 -17.38
C GLY A 91 -16.18 10.85 -17.02
#